data_AF-A0A2N3DCJ6-F1
#
_entry.id   AF-A0A2N3DCJ6-F1
#
_cell.length_a   1.000
_cell.length_b   1.000
_cell.length_c   1.000
_cell.angle_alpha   90.00
_cell.angle_beta   90.00
_cell.angle_gamma   90.00
#
_symmetry.space_group_name_H-M   'P 1'
#
loop_
_entity.id
_entity.type
_entity.pdbx_description
1 polymer ?
#
loop_
_entity_poly.entity_id
_entity_poly.type
_entity_poly.pdbx_seq_one_letter_code
_entity_poly.pdbx_strand_id
1 'polypeptide(L)'
;AQLMSAFSYYIARDYNKAIQNSQRFLSIHPGNKDAPYAHYLIALSYYEQISDVNRDQKITEQAQTALREVNRRFPQTEYAADARLKLDLVADHLAGKEMEIGRHYQRSGLWLAADMRFRNVVEKFDTTSHTPEALFRLTESSLALGLPNEAVKYAAVLGTNYPGSEWYERAFKLIDKHAKGVTGS
;
A
#
# COMPACT_ATOMS: atom_id res chain seq x y z
N ALA A 1 -28.77 17.50 11.51
CA ALA A 1 -28.22 18.74 10.92
C ALA A 1 -26.73 18.66 10.63
N GLN A 2 -25.86 18.35 11.61
CA GLN A 2 -24.39 18.37 11.42
C GLN A 2 -23.88 17.34 10.40
N LEU A 3 -24.41 16.11 10.40
CA LEU A 3 -23.99 15.09 9.43
C LEU A 3 -24.38 15.42 7.98
N MET A 4 -25.58 15.96 7.78
CA MET A 4 -25.99 16.48 6.46
C MET A 4 -25.08 17.62 5.99
N SER A 5 -24.66 18.52 6.90
CA SER A 5 -23.69 19.57 6.55
C SER A 5 -22.34 18.99 6.15
N ALA A 6 -21.85 17.96 6.84
CA ALA A 6 -20.60 17.29 6.46
C ALA A 6 -20.71 16.68 5.07
N PHE A 7 -21.82 16.00 4.77
CA PHE A 7 -22.09 15.44 3.44
C PHE A 7 -22.16 16.52 2.35
N SER A 8 -22.83 17.65 2.60
CA SER A 8 -22.86 18.76 1.66
C SER A 8 -21.47 19.30 1.33
N TYR A 9 -20.57 19.40 2.33
CA TYR A 9 -19.18 19.79 2.08
C TYR A 9 -18.42 18.76 1.25
N TYR A 10 -18.64 17.46 1.49
CA TYR A 10 -18.05 16.40 0.68
C TYR A 10 -18.48 16.49 -0.79
N ILE A 11 -19.77 16.67 -1.05
CA ILE A 11 -20.30 16.85 -2.42
C ILE A 11 -19.75 18.12 -3.07
N ALA A 12 -19.57 19.19 -2.29
CA ALA A 12 -18.92 20.42 -2.74
C ALA A 12 -17.38 20.29 -2.90
N ARG A 13 -16.80 19.12 -2.65
CA ARG A 13 -15.36 18.83 -2.65
C ARG A 13 -14.55 19.65 -1.64
N ASP A 14 -15.21 20.22 -0.64
CA ASP A 14 -14.56 20.86 0.51
C ASP A 14 -14.28 19.80 1.58
N TYR A 15 -13.35 18.90 1.26
CA TYR A 15 -13.05 17.72 2.05
C TYR A 15 -12.57 18.06 3.47
N ASN A 16 -11.84 19.17 3.64
CA ASN A 16 -11.39 19.61 4.95
C ASN A 16 -12.57 19.99 5.86
N LYS A 17 -13.57 20.72 5.34
CA LYS A 17 -14.80 21.00 6.11
C LYS A 17 -15.64 19.75 6.33
N ALA A 18 -15.69 18.83 5.35
CA ALA A 18 -16.38 17.55 5.52
C ALA A 18 -15.79 16.74 6.68
N ILE A 19 -14.47 16.65 6.77
CA ILE A 19 -13.74 15.99 7.86
C ILE A 19 -14.06 16.67 9.20
N GLN A 20 -13.88 17.99 9.28
CA GLN A 20 -14.09 18.74 10.52
C GLN A 20 -15.52 18.59 11.06
N ASN A 21 -16.53 18.68 10.19
CA ASN A 21 -17.93 18.55 10.58
C ASN A 21 -18.29 17.11 10.98
N SER A 22 -17.72 16.12 10.29
CA SER A 22 -17.91 14.70 10.65
C SER A 22 -17.28 14.38 12.02
N GLN A 23 -16.07 14.88 12.29
CA GLN A 23 -15.40 14.73 13.59
C GLN A 23 -16.20 15.39 14.72
N ARG A 24 -16.75 16.59 14.47
CA ARG A 24 -17.61 17.28 15.44
C ARG A 24 -18.90 16.52 15.72
N PHE A 25 -19.53 15.95 14.69
CA PHE A 25 -20.70 15.10 14.87
C PHE A 25 -20.38 13.89 15.77
N LEU A 26 -19.27 13.23 15.51
CA LEU A 26 -18.82 12.06 16.30
C LEU A 26 -18.47 12.42 17.75
N SER A 27 -17.90 13.60 18.01
CA SER A 27 -17.58 14.02 19.38
C SER A 27 -18.83 14.34 20.20
N ILE A 28 -19.87 14.92 19.58
CA ILE A 28 -21.12 15.27 20.25
C ILE A 28 -22.04 14.04 20.35
N HIS A 29 -22.01 13.13 19.37
CA HIS A 29 -22.94 12.01 19.27
C HIS A 29 -22.26 10.66 18.98
N PRO A 30 -21.37 10.16 19.88
CA PRO A 30 -20.51 9.00 19.60
C PRO A 30 -21.26 7.67 19.40
N GLY A 31 -22.46 7.51 19.97
CA GLY A 31 -23.30 6.31 19.87
C GLY A 31 -24.45 6.43 18.85
N ASN A 32 -24.45 7.46 18.01
CA ASN A 32 -25.52 7.66 17.03
C ASN A 32 -25.48 6.55 15.96
N LYS A 33 -26.66 6.13 15.48
CA LYS A 33 -26.81 5.17 14.38
C LYS A 33 -26.07 5.58 13.10
N ASP A 34 -25.86 6.87 12.89
CA ASP A 34 -25.17 7.41 11.71
C ASP A 34 -23.64 7.58 11.94
N ALA A 35 -23.12 7.18 13.10
CA ALA A 35 -21.68 7.20 13.37
C ALA A 35 -20.84 6.40 12.35
N PRO A 36 -21.28 5.21 11.86
CA PRO A 36 -20.56 4.49 10.80
C PRO A 36 -20.38 5.35 9.55
N TYR A 37 -21.44 6.05 9.12
CA TYR A 37 -21.41 6.91 7.95
C TYR A 37 -20.49 8.13 8.17
N ALA A 38 -20.51 8.74 9.35
CA ALA A 38 -19.63 9.87 9.66
C ALA A 38 -18.13 9.48 9.64
N HIS A 39 -17.77 8.32 10.20
CA HIS A 39 -16.39 7.81 10.10
C HIS A 39 -16.01 7.53 8.65
N TYR A 40 -16.92 6.95 7.88
CA TYR A 40 -16.70 6.67 6.47
C TYR A 40 -16.54 7.95 5.64
N LEU A 41 -17.30 9.00 5.93
CA LEU A 41 -17.18 10.28 5.25
C LEU A 41 -15.82 10.96 5.51
N ILE A 42 -15.26 10.80 6.72
CA ILE A 42 -13.88 11.22 7.01
C ILE A 42 -12.89 10.45 6.14
N ALA A 43 -13.04 9.12 6.09
CA ALA A 43 -12.17 8.26 5.30
C ALA A 43 -12.23 8.58 3.81
N LEU A 44 -13.41 8.76 3.25
CA LEU A 44 -13.61 9.20 1.87
C LEU A 44 -12.99 10.56 1.61
N SER A 45 -13.18 11.52 2.52
CA SER A 45 -12.63 12.86 2.35
C SER A 45 -11.10 12.87 2.33
N TYR A 46 -10.42 11.98 3.08
CA TYR A 46 -8.97 11.78 2.93
C TYR A 46 -8.63 11.06 1.62
N TYR A 47 -9.38 10.01 1.28
CA TYR A 47 -9.16 9.23 0.07
C TYR A 47 -9.24 10.07 -1.21
N GLU A 48 -10.25 10.94 -1.32
CA GLU A 48 -10.44 11.84 -2.47
C GLU A 48 -9.35 12.93 -2.58
N GLN A 49 -8.55 13.12 -1.54
CA GLN A 49 -7.39 14.03 -1.53
C GLN A 49 -6.07 13.32 -1.82
N ILE A 50 -6.07 12.00 -2.06
CA ILE A 50 -4.86 11.26 -2.45
C ILE A 50 -4.35 11.85 -3.77
N SER A 51 -3.10 12.29 -3.73
CA SER A 51 -2.41 12.84 -4.89
C SER A 51 -1.51 11.79 -5.53
N ASP A 52 -0.96 12.10 -6.71
CA ASP A 52 -0.05 11.24 -7.45
C ASP A 52 1.04 10.59 -6.58
N VAL A 53 1.38 9.33 -6.90
CA VAL A 53 2.38 8.51 -6.21
C VAL A 53 3.70 9.23 -6.00
N ASN A 54 4.09 10.14 -6.89
CA ASN A 54 5.36 10.85 -6.78
C ASN A 54 5.38 11.92 -5.66
N ARG A 55 4.22 12.31 -5.12
CA ARG A 55 4.07 13.37 -4.11
C ARG A 55 4.14 12.85 -2.66
N ASP A 56 3.99 13.77 -1.70
CA ASP A 56 3.90 13.47 -0.27
C ASP A 56 2.71 12.53 0.03
N GLN A 57 2.95 11.50 0.84
CA GLN A 57 1.99 10.42 1.09
C GLN A 57 1.23 10.56 2.42
N LYS A 58 1.38 11.68 3.14
CA LYS A 58 0.74 11.87 4.45
C LYS A 58 -0.79 11.75 4.36
N ILE A 59 -1.40 12.31 3.32
CA ILE A 59 -2.86 12.19 3.10
C ILE A 59 -3.25 10.73 2.81
N THR A 60 -2.45 10.00 2.04
CA THR A 60 -2.65 8.58 1.75
C THR A 60 -2.61 7.73 3.03
N GLU A 61 -1.67 8.00 3.94
CA GLU A 61 -1.57 7.35 5.25
C GLU A 61 -2.74 7.70 6.17
N GLN A 62 -3.22 8.95 6.13
CA GLN A 62 -4.43 9.37 6.84
C GLN A 62 -5.68 8.67 6.31
N ALA A 63 -5.80 8.54 4.99
CA ALA A 63 -6.87 7.77 4.35
C ALA A 63 -6.81 6.30 4.81
N GLN A 64 -5.62 5.67 4.77
CA GLN A 64 -5.43 4.29 5.25
C GLN A 64 -5.90 4.13 6.69
N THR A 65 -5.50 5.05 7.57
CA THR A 65 -5.86 5.02 8.98
C THR A 65 -7.37 5.16 9.19
N ALA A 66 -8.00 6.11 8.50
CA ALA A 66 -9.43 6.35 8.61
C ALA A 66 -10.26 5.18 8.06
N LEU A 67 -9.85 4.59 6.93
CA LEU A 67 -10.52 3.41 6.34
C LEU A 67 -10.39 2.18 7.25
N ARG A 68 -9.21 1.95 7.85
CA ARG A 68 -9.01 0.89 8.85
C ARG A 68 -9.93 1.08 10.05
N GLU A 69 -10.12 2.32 10.48
CA GLU A 69 -11.02 2.62 11.61
C GLU A 69 -12.48 2.27 11.29
N VAL A 70 -12.96 2.56 10.08
CA VAL A 70 -14.30 2.14 9.63
C VAL A 70 -14.44 0.61 9.72
N ASN A 71 -13.47 -0.11 9.18
CA ASN A 71 -13.48 -1.58 9.18
C ASN A 71 -13.41 -2.18 10.58
N ARG A 72 -12.59 -1.59 11.45
CA ARG A 72 -12.39 -2.06 12.83
C ARG A 72 -13.63 -1.83 13.69
N ARG A 73 -14.27 -0.66 13.57
CA ARG A 73 -15.43 -0.30 14.40
C ARG A 73 -16.74 -0.85 13.86
N PHE A 74 -16.91 -0.93 12.54
CA PHE A 74 -18.18 -1.21 11.88
C PHE A 74 -18.09 -2.30 10.81
N PRO A 75 -17.51 -3.48 11.11
CA PRO A 75 -17.12 -4.48 10.12
C PRO A 75 -18.26 -5.08 9.28
N GLN A 76 -19.51 -4.96 9.74
CA GLN A 76 -20.70 -5.54 9.11
C GLN A 76 -21.50 -4.54 8.26
N THR A 77 -21.01 -3.30 8.12
CA THR A 77 -21.68 -2.25 7.34
C THR A 77 -21.26 -2.27 5.88
N GLU A 78 -22.10 -1.74 4.98
CA GLU A 78 -21.75 -1.50 3.57
C GLU A 78 -20.52 -0.58 3.44
N TYR A 79 -20.36 0.38 4.36
CA TYR A 79 -19.21 1.27 4.41
C TYR A 79 -17.90 0.53 4.68
N ALA A 80 -17.93 -0.53 5.48
CA ALA A 80 -16.77 -1.38 5.70
C ALA A 80 -16.44 -2.22 4.45
N ALA A 81 -17.45 -2.68 3.71
CA ALA A 81 -17.20 -3.38 2.46
C ALA A 81 -16.47 -2.47 1.45
N ASP A 82 -16.96 -1.25 1.24
CA ASP A 82 -16.28 -0.28 0.36
C ASP A 82 -14.90 0.14 0.93
N ALA A 83 -14.79 0.38 2.24
CA ALA A 83 -13.53 0.78 2.86
C ALA A 83 -12.43 -0.29 2.70
N ARG A 84 -12.77 -1.59 2.68
CA ARG A 84 -11.80 -2.66 2.36
C ARG A 84 -11.27 -2.53 0.94
N LEU A 85 -12.15 -2.35 -0.05
CA LEU A 85 -11.73 -2.17 -1.44
C LEU A 85 -10.82 -0.94 -1.59
N LYS A 86 -11.16 0.16 -0.94
CA LYS A 86 -10.33 1.37 -0.94
C LYS A 86 -9.00 1.19 -0.20
N LEU A 87 -8.93 0.36 0.83
CA LEU A 87 -7.67 0.02 1.49
C LEU A 87 -6.72 -0.70 0.55
N ASP A 88 -7.22 -1.59 -0.29
CA ASP A 88 -6.41 -2.31 -1.28
C ASP A 88 -5.80 -1.31 -2.28
N LEU A 89 -6.59 -0.35 -2.77
CA LEU A 89 -6.12 0.73 -3.66
C LEU A 89 -5.09 1.65 -2.97
N VAL A 90 -5.32 1.98 -1.70
CA VAL A 90 -4.39 2.79 -0.89
C VAL A 90 -3.07 2.03 -0.65
N ALA A 91 -3.14 0.73 -0.38
CA ALA A 91 -1.96 -0.12 -0.22
C ALA A 91 -1.15 -0.20 -1.51
N ASP A 92 -1.82 -0.39 -2.66
CA ASP A 92 -1.17 -0.41 -3.98
C ASP A 92 -0.47 0.93 -4.27
N HIS A 93 -1.12 2.06 -3.96
CA HIS A 93 -0.53 3.39 -4.11
C HIS A 93 0.73 3.60 -3.24
N LEU A 94 0.68 3.20 -1.96
CA LEU A 94 1.82 3.30 -1.06
C LEU A 94 2.97 2.37 -1.47
N ALA A 95 2.66 1.15 -1.92
CA ALA A 95 3.63 0.24 -2.49
C ALA A 95 4.28 0.83 -3.75
N GLY A 96 3.49 1.48 -4.61
CA GLY A 96 3.96 2.20 -5.78
C GLY A 96 5.02 3.26 -5.44
N LYS A 97 4.84 4.00 -4.34
CA LYS A 97 5.83 4.98 -3.85
C LYS A 97 7.14 4.32 -3.45
N GLU A 98 7.08 3.25 -2.67
CA GLU A 98 8.28 2.50 -2.28
C GLU A 98 9.00 1.94 -3.51
N MET A 99 8.26 1.42 -4.49
CA MET A 99 8.82 0.94 -5.75
C MET A 99 9.48 2.06 -6.57
N GLU A 100 8.87 3.25 -6.63
CA GLU A 100 9.44 4.41 -7.33
C GLU A 100 10.80 4.80 -6.74
N ILE A 101 10.87 4.94 -5.41
CA ILE A 101 12.11 5.27 -4.69
C ILE A 101 13.13 4.14 -4.84
N GLY A 102 12.70 2.88 -4.66
CA GLY A 102 13.56 1.71 -4.79
C GLY A 102 14.19 1.61 -6.18
N ARG A 103 13.39 1.78 -7.25
CA ARG A 103 13.89 1.80 -8.62
C ARG A 103 14.85 2.97 -8.88
N HIS A 104 14.60 4.13 -8.28
CA HIS A 104 15.53 5.25 -8.36
C HIS A 104 16.89 4.90 -7.74
N TYR A 105 16.90 4.40 -6.50
CA TYR A 105 18.13 3.97 -5.83
C TYR A 105 18.86 2.85 -6.58
N GLN A 106 18.12 1.88 -7.11
CA GLN A 106 18.69 0.78 -7.88
C GLN A 106 19.40 1.30 -9.15
N ARG A 107 18.78 2.22 -9.90
CA ARG A 107 19.41 2.85 -11.09
C ARG A 107 20.65 3.67 -10.73
N SER A 108 20.70 4.23 -9.52
CA SER A 108 21.86 4.97 -9.01
C SER A 108 22.95 4.08 -8.41
N GLY A 109 22.79 2.74 -8.43
CA GLY A 109 23.75 1.80 -7.84
C GLY A 109 23.73 1.74 -6.30
N LEU A 110 22.72 2.35 -5.67
CA LEU A 110 22.53 2.34 -4.22
C LEU A 110 21.74 1.08 -3.80
N TRP A 111 22.34 -0.09 -4.03
CA TRP A 111 21.67 -1.39 -3.90
C TRP A 111 21.10 -1.66 -2.51
N LEU A 112 21.81 -1.30 -1.44
CA LEU A 112 21.32 -1.49 -0.08
C LEU A 112 20.08 -0.63 0.22
N ALA A 113 20.07 0.62 -0.25
CA ALA A 113 18.93 1.51 -0.08
C ALA A 113 17.73 1.07 -0.92
N ALA A 114 17.97 0.57 -2.13
CA ALA A 114 16.94 -0.01 -2.99
C ALA A 114 16.33 -1.26 -2.35
N ASP A 115 17.17 -2.17 -1.85
CA ASP A 115 16.77 -3.40 -1.17
C ASP A 115 15.85 -3.12 0.03
N MET A 116 16.18 -2.13 0.87
CA MET A 116 15.31 -1.70 1.97
C MET A 116 13.92 -1.25 1.50
N ARG A 117 13.83 -0.56 0.36
CA ARG A 117 12.55 -0.11 -0.21
C ARG A 117 11.72 -1.28 -0.74
N PHE A 118 12.35 -2.21 -1.46
CA PHE A 118 11.64 -3.37 -1.97
C PHE A 118 11.21 -4.34 -0.86
N ARG A 119 12.00 -4.46 0.22
CA ARG A 119 11.59 -5.21 1.42
C ARG A 119 10.36 -4.59 2.07
N ASN A 120 10.26 -3.27 2.18
CA ASN A 120 9.04 -2.63 2.67
C ASN A 120 7.80 -3.04 1.85
N VAL A 121 7.93 -3.18 0.53
CA VAL A 121 6.83 -3.64 -0.33
C VAL A 121 6.43 -5.07 0.02
N VAL A 122 7.39 -5.99 0.09
CA VAL A 122 7.12 -7.40 0.38
C VAL A 122 6.60 -7.61 1.81
N GLU A 123 7.07 -6.84 2.79
CA GLU A 123 6.69 -7.00 4.20
C GLU A 123 5.37 -6.33 4.57
N LYS A 124 5.04 -5.18 3.94
CA LYS A 124 3.89 -4.35 4.35
C LYS A 124 2.75 -4.33 3.32
N PHE A 125 3.06 -4.70 2.08
CA PHE A 125 2.16 -4.57 0.93
C PHE A 125 2.15 -5.86 0.07
N ASP A 126 2.31 -7.00 0.71
CA ASP A 126 2.43 -8.35 0.13
C ASP A 126 1.31 -8.72 -0.87
N THR A 127 0.12 -8.16 -0.70
CA THR A 127 -1.07 -8.40 -1.52
C THR A 127 -1.20 -7.46 -2.73
N THR A 128 -0.30 -6.50 -2.90
CA THR A 128 -0.37 -5.50 -3.98
C THR A 128 0.17 -6.02 -5.32
N SER A 129 -0.17 -5.32 -6.40
CA SER A 129 0.32 -5.64 -7.75
C SER A 129 1.84 -5.45 -7.90
N HIS A 130 2.46 -4.75 -6.95
CA HIS A 130 3.88 -4.43 -6.93
C HIS A 130 4.77 -5.52 -6.31
N THR A 131 4.20 -6.42 -5.49
CA THR A 131 4.97 -7.46 -4.79
C THR A 131 5.80 -8.35 -5.72
N PRO A 132 5.28 -8.81 -6.88
CA PRO A 132 6.09 -9.63 -7.80
C PRO A 132 7.32 -8.90 -8.34
N GLU A 133 7.17 -7.63 -8.73
CA GLU A 133 8.32 -6.83 -9.15
C GLU A 133 9.29 -6.64 -7.98
N ALA A 134 8.80 -6.30 -6.79
CA ALA A 134 9.64 -6.08 -5.61
C ALA A 134 10.52 -7.30 -5.29
N LEU A 135 9.96 -8.51 -5.29
CA LEU A 135 10.71 -9.76 -5.09
C LEU A 135 11.78 -9.97 -6.16
N PHE A 136 11.47 -9.66 -7.43
CA PHE A 136 12.46 -9.71 -8.50
C PHE A 136 13.58 -8.68 -8.27
N ARG A 137 13.26 -7.44 -7.87
CA ARG A 137 14.26 -6.41 -7.59
C ARG A 137 15.12 -6.74 -6.37
N LEU A 138 14.56 -7.40 -5.36
CA LEU A 138 15.32 -7.94 -4.23
C LEU A 138 16.29 -9.04 -4.68
N THR A 139 15.88 -9.88 -5.62
CA THR A 139 16.75 -10.86 -6.26
C THR A 139 17.91 -10.18 -6.99
N GLU A 140 17.64 -9.15 -7.82
CA GLU A 140 18.66 -8.36 -8.52
C GLU A 140 19.63 -7.67 -7.53
N SER A 141 19.07 -7.01 -6.50
CA SER A 141 19.85 -6.24 -5.52
C SER A 141 20.72 -7.15 -4.67
N SER A 142 20.20 -8.31 -4.25
CA SER A 142 20.96 -9.31 -3.49
C SER A 142 22.16 -9.84 -4.27
N LEU A 143 21.99 -10.13 -5.57
CA LEU A 143 23.12 -10.55 -6.43
C LEU A 143 24.15 -9.43 -6.59
N ALA A 144 23.70 -8.19 -6.81
CA ALA A 144 24.59 -7.03 -6.92
C ALA A 144 25.40 -6.78 -5.64
N LEU A 145 24.84 -7.13 -4.48
CA LEU A 145 25.51 -7.06 -3.18
C LEU A 145 26.39 -8.29 -2.86
N GLY A 146 26.41 -9.31 -3.74
CA GLY A 146 27.18 -10.54 -3.50
C GLY A 146 26.52 -11.51 -2.51
N LEU A 147 25.19 -11.46 -2.39
CA LEU A 147 24.37 -12.28 -1.49
C LEU A 147 23.54 -13.31 -2.27
N PRO A 148 24.15 -14.34 -2.89
CA PRO A 148 23.44 -15.26 -3.78
C PRO A 148 22.42 -16.14 -3.05
N ASN A 149 22.66 -16.50 -1.78
CA ASN A 149 21.71 -17.28 -0.98
C ASN A 149 20.39 -16.51 -0.79
N GLU A 150 20.49 -15.22 -0.52
CA GLU A 150 19.33 -14.35 -0.33
C GLU A 150 18.58 -14.14 -1.64
N ALA A 151 19.32 -13.97 -2.75
CA ALA A 151 18.72 -13.87 -4.08
C ALA A 151 17.89 -15.12 -4.43
N VAL A 152 18.42 -16.32 -4.16
CA VAL A 152 17.69 -17.59 -4.38
C VAL A 152 16.42 -17.66 -3.54
N LYS A 153 16.45 -17.18 -2.29
CA LYS A 153 15.26 -17.13 -1.42
C LYS A 153 14.17 -16.25 -2.01
N TYR A 154 14.49 -15.03 -2.41
CA TYR A 154 13.51 -14.13 -3.02
C TYR A 154 12.94 -14.69 -4.32
N ALA A 155 13.79 -15.28 -5.18
CA ALA A 155 13.34 -15.92 -6.42
C ALA A 155 12.43 -17.13 -6.14
N ALA A 156 12.70 -17.91 -5.09
CA ALA A 156 11.87 -19.04 -4.69
C ALA A 156 10.49 -18.58 -4.17
N VAL A 157 10.44 -17.53 -3.35
CA VAL A 157 9.17 -16.91 -2.90
C VAL A 157 8.38 -16.41 -4.11
N LEU A 158 9.04 -15.73 -5.06
CA LEU A 158 8.42 -15.26 -6.29
C LEU A 158 7.84 -16.40 -7.13
N GLY A 159 8.60 -17.48 -7.32
CA GLY A 159 8.14 -18.65 -8.09
C GLY A 159 7.01 -19.42 -7.42
N THR A 160 6.98 -19.45 -6.09
CA THR A 160 5.94 -20.13 -5.31
C THR A 160 4.63 -19.36 -5.36
N ASN A 161 4.67 -18.05 -5.14
CA ASN A 161 3.47 -17.23 -4.98
C ASN A 161 2.94 -16.65 -6.31
N TYR A 162 3.82 -16.46 -7.30
CA TYR A 162 3.46 -15.83 -8.58
C TYR A 162 3.99 -16.64 -9.78
N PRO A 163 3.66 -17.94 -9.87
CA PRO A 163 4.06 -18.77 -11.00
C PRO A 163 3.51 -18.17 -12.31
N GLY A 164 4.37 -18.06 -13.33
CA GLY A 164 3.98 -17.51 -14.63
C GLY A 164 3.98 -15.98 -14.73
N SER A 165 4.36 -15.25 -13.68
CA SER A 165 4.64 -13.81 -13.80
C SER A 165 5.90 -13.56 -14.65
N GLU A 166 5.92 -12.47 -15.42
CA GLU A 166 7.12 -12.07 -16.16
C GLU A 166 8.34 -11.88 -15.23
N TRP A 167 8.08 -11.46 -13.99
CA TRP A 167 9.08 -11.26 -12.95
C TRP A 167 9.72 -12.57 -12.54
N TYR A 168 8.93 -13.65 -12.42
CA TYR A 168 9.46 -14.98 -12.14
C TYR A 168 10.36 -15.47 -13.28
N GLU A 169 9.94 -15.34 -14.54
CA GLU A 169 10.78 -15.76 -15.67
C GLU A 169 12.13 -15.03 -15.71
N ARG A 170 12.12 -13.73 -15.38
CA ARG A 170 13.34 -12.91 -15.28
C ARG A 170 14.21 -13.34 -14.10
N ALA A 171 13.61 -13.57 -12.94
CA ALA A 171 14.34 -14.04 -11.75
C ALA A 171 15.01 -15.39 -12.01
N PHE A 172 14.29 -16.33 -12.63
CA PHE A 172 14.81 -17.65 -12.97
C PHE A 172 16.05 -17.56 -13.88
N LYS A 173 15.96 -16.78 -14.98
CA LYS A 173 17.08 -16.54 -15.89
C LYS A 173 18.28 -15.90 -15.17
N LEU A 174 18.02 -14.99 -14.24
CA LEU A 174 19.05 -14.30 -13.49
C LEU A 174 19.78 -15.25 -12.52
N ILE A 175 19.04 -16.09 -11.80
CA ILE A 175 19.59 -17.09 -10.88
C ILE A 175 20.38 -18.17 -11.63
N ASP A 176 19.87 -18.71 -12.75
CA ASP A 176 20.60 -19.73 -13.53
C ASP A 176 21.95 -19.20 -14.04
N LYS A 177 22.02 -17.90 -14.36
CA LYS A 177 23.26 -17.26 -14.82
C LYS A 177 24.26 -16.96 -13.69
N HIS A 178 23.79 -16.52 -12.52
CA HIS A 178 24.65 -15.90 -11.51
C HIS A 178 24.78 -16.67 -10.19
N ALA A 179 23.90 -17.64 -9.92
CA ALA A 179 23.84 -18.39 -8.66
C ALA A 179 23.54 -19.88 -8.88
N LYS A 180 24.00 -20.44 -10.00
CA LYS A 180 23.79 -21.85 -10.33
C LYS A 180 24.36 -22.78 -9.25
N GLY A 181 23.53 -23.67 -8.72
CA GLY A 181 23.92 -24.61 -7.67
C GLY A 181 23.86 -24.06 -6.24
N VAL A 182 23.47 -22.79 -6.06
CA VAL A 182 23.20 -22.24 -4.73
C VAL A 182 21.81 -22.70 -4.27
N THR A 183 21.73 -23.27 -3.08
CA THR A 183 20.46 -23.67 -2.46
C THR A 183 20.16 -22.69 -1.32
N GLY A 184 18.95 -22.13 -1.32
CA GLY A 184 18.47 -21.30 -0.21
C GLY A 184 18.14 -22.21 0.97
N SER A 185 18.99 -22.21 1.99
CA SER A 185 18.75 -22.91 3.26
C SER A 185 17.84 -22.14 4.20
#